data_AF-K0T1P9-F1
#
_entry.id   AF-K0T1P9-F1
#
_cell.length_a   1.000
_cell.length_b   1.000
_cell.length_c   1.000
_cell.angle_alpha   90.00
_cell.angle_beta   90.00
_cell.angle_gamma   90.00
#
_symmetry.space_group_name_H-M   'P 1'
#
loop_
_entity.id
_entity.type
_entity.pdbx_description
1 polymer ?
#
loop_
_entity_poly.entity_id
_entity_poly.type
_entity_poly.pdbx_seq_one_letter_code
_entity_poly.pdbx_strand_id
1 'polypeptide(L)'
;FDARHNLGCEEYYAGNYELALQHFLVSAKLGDDHSLAMVKKKFMGGLATKADYASALRGYQNAIEEMSSPDRDEAKACFGK
;
A
#
# COMPACT_ATOMS: atom_id res chain seq x y z
N PHE A 1 -7.15 4.48 -1.54
CA PHE A 1 -5.81 3.91 -1.79
C PHE A 1 -5.47 3.95 -3.28
N ASP A 2 -6.47 3.76 -4.14
CA ASP A 2 -6.41 3.76 -5.61
C ASP A 2 -5.61 4.87 -6.28
N ALA A 3 -5.71 6.14 -5.84
CA ALA A 3 -5.00 7.23 -6.52
C ALA A 3 -3.47 7.05 -6.53
N ARG A 4 -2.88 6.54 -5.43
CA ARG A 4 -1.44 6.27 -5.38
C ARG A 4 -1.07 4.99 -6.14
N HIS A 5 -1.93 3.99 -6.14
CA HIS A 5 -1.73 2.79 -6.96
C HIS A 5 -1.65 3.16 -8.45
N ASN A 6 -2.60 3.98 -8.93
CA ASN A 6 -2.65 4.41 -10.32
C ASN A 6 -1.41 5.21 -10.71
N LEU A 7 -1.00 6.18 -9.89
CA LEU A 7 0.26 6.91 -10.11
C LEU A 7 1.46 5.97 -10.17
N GLY A 8 1.52 4.96 -9.30
CA GLY A 8 2.58 3.95 -9.36
C GLY A 8 2.59 3.17 -10.69
N CYS A 9 1.42 2.86 -11.24
CA CYS A 9 1.29 2.24 -12.56
C CYS A 9 1.71 3.18 -13.69
N GLU A 10 1.28 4.43 -13.67
CA GLU A 10 1.65 5.44 -14.68
C GLU A 10 3.17 5.63 -14.74
N GLU A 11 3.81 5.82 -13.58
CA GLU A 11 5.25 5.96 -13.48
C GLU A 11 6.00 4.68 -13.91
N TYR A 12 5.43 3.50 -13.65
CA TYR A 12 5.98 2.25 -14.14
C TYR A 12 5.99 2.20 -15.66
N TYR A 13 4.88 2.58 -16.31
CA TYR A 13 4.78 2.60 -17.77
C TYR A 13 5.65 3.70 -18.41
N ALA A 14 5.89 4.79 -17.68
CA ALA A 14 6.85 5.82 -18.08
C ALA A 14 8.33 5.40 -17.90
N GLY A 15 8.60 4.24 -17.28
CA GLY A 15 9.95 3.75 -17.00
C GLY A 15 10.58 4.30 -15.72
N ASN A 16 9.84 5.12 -14.96
CA ASN A 16 10.28 5.73 -13.71
C ASN A 16 10.13 4.75 -12.53
N TYR A 17 10.88 3.65 -12.56
CA TYR A 17 10.68 2.53 -11.65
C TYR A 17 10.88 2.85 -10.17
N GLU A 18 11.78 3.77 -9.84
CA GLU A 18 12.00 4.23 -8.46
C GLU A 18 10.79 5.00 -7.94
N LEU A 19 10.22 5.90 -8.75
CA LEU A 19 9.05 6.68 -8.37
C LEU A 19 7.80 5.80 -8.28
N ALA A 20 7.64 4.88 -9.25
CA ALA A 20 6.61 3.84 -9.20
C ALA A 20 6.66 3.05 -7.88
N LEU A 21 7.85 2.62 -7.47
CA LEU A 21 8.05 1.90 -6.21
C LEU A 21 7.62 2.75 -5.00
N GLN A 22 7.95 4.04 -4.96
CA GLN A 22 7.52 4.89 -3.85
C GLN A 22 6.00 5.01 -3.74
N HIS A 23 5.31 5.15 -4.87
CA HIS A 23 3.85 5.18 -4.91
C HIS A 23 3.24 3.88 -4.39
N PHE A 24 3.76 2.73 -4.83
CA PHE A 24 3.32 1.42 -4.35
C PHE A 24 3.62 1.21 -2.87
N LEU A 25 4.78 1.64 -2.37
CA LEU A 25 5.14 1.52 -0.95
C LEU A 25 4.16 2.27 -0.05
N VAL A 26 3.79 3.50 -0.39
CA VAL A 26 2.83 4.25 0.43
C VAL A 26 1.45 3.63 0.35
N SER A 27 1.00 3.24 -0.84
CA SER A 27 -0.33 2.62 -1.00
C SER A 27 -0.41 1.29 -0.24
N ALA A 28 0.62 0.46 -0.30
CA ALA A 28 0.71 -0.80 0.45
C ALA A 28 0.67 -0.56 1.97
N LYS A 29 1.40 0.44 2.47
CA LYS A 29 1.40 0.81 3.90
C LYS A 29 0.05 1.33 4.40
N LEU A 30 -0.86 1.65 3.48
CA LEU A 30 -2.21 2.08 3.78
C LEU A 30 -3.25 0.95 3.64
N GLY A 31 -2.81 -0.29 3.41
CA GLY A 31 -3.70 -1.46 3.34
C GLY A 31 -4.10 -1.88 1.92
N ASP A 32 -3.44 -1.39 0.87
CA ASP A 32 -3.74 -1.78 -0.50
C ASP A 32 -3.01 -3.07 -0.92
N ASP A 33 -3.75 -4.15 -1.15
CA ASP A 33 -3.21 -5.47 -1.51
C ASP A 33 -2.51 -5.47 -2.87
N HIS A 34 -3.08 -4.81 -3.88
CA HIS A 34 -2.49 -4.73 -5.22
C HIS A 34 -1.12 -4.04 -5.20
N SER A 35 -1.00 -2.96 -4.44
CA SER A 35 0.26 -2.25 -4.26
C SER A 35 1.28 -3.08 -3.50
N LEU A 36 0.87 -3.83 -2.48
CA LEU A 36 1.77 -4.76 -1.78
C LEU A 36 2.28 -5.86 -2.73
N ALA A 37 1.42 -6.39 -3.60
CA ALA A 37 1.80 -7.35 -4.63
C ALA A 37 2.80 -6.75 -5.64
N MET A 38 2.63 -5.48 -6.02
CA MET A 38 3.59 -4.77 -6.88
C MET A 38 4.95 -4.60 -6.19
N VAL A 39 4.99 -4.19 -4.92
CA VAL A 39 6.25 -4.10 -4.15
C VAL A 39 6.94 -5.46 -4.08
N LYS A 40 6.19 -6.56 -3.87
CA LYS A 40 6.73 -7.93 -3.89
C LYS A 40 7.36 -8.29 -5.25
N LYS A 41 6.68 -7.98 -6.36
CA LYS A 41 7.22 -8.19 -7.71
C LYS A 41 8.49 -7.40 -7.94
N LYS A 42 8.54 -6.14 -7.48
CA LYS A 42 9.73 -5.28 -7.57
C LYS A 42 10.89 -5.83 -6.74
N PHE A 43 10.63 -6.33 -5.54
CA PHE A 43 11.64 -7.00 -4.71
C PHE A 43 12.21 -8.24 -5.40
N MET A 44 11.34 -9.12 -5.95
CA MET A 44 11.77 -10.30 -6.70
C MET A 44 12.56 -9.96 -7.97
N GLY A 45 12.26 -8.84 -8.61
CA GLY A 45 13.00 -8.31 -9.76
C GLY A 45 14.26 -7.52 -9.42
N GLY A 46 14.65 -7.44 -8.13
CA GLY A 46 15.84 -6.69 -7.69
C GLY A 46 15.70 -5.17 -7.71
N LEU A 47 14.51 -4.64 -7.96
CA LEU A 47 14.22 -3.20 -8.02
C LEU A 47 13.82 -2.60 -6.67
N ALA A 48 13.50 -3.44 -5.68
CA ALA A 48 13.23 -3.01 -4.31
C ALA A 48 14.12 -3.79 -3.34
N THR A 49 14.46 -3.19 -2.20
CA THR A 49 15.26 -3.87 -1.19
C THR A 49 14.40 -4.76 -0.29
N LYS A 50 15.03 -5.68 0.44
CA LYS A 50 14.36 -6.47 1.48
C LYS A 50 13.72 -5.57 2.55
N ALA A 51 14.36 -4.43 2.86
CA ALA A 51 13.85 -3.47 3.82
C ALA A 51 12.58 -2.78 3.33
N ASP A 52 12.52 -2.41 2.04
CA ASP A 52 11.33 -1.82 1.43
C ASP A 52 10.13 -2.76 1.51
N TYR A 53 10.32 -4.03 1.11
CA TYR A 53 9.26 -5.02 1.16
C TYR A 53 8.80 -5.31 2.60
N ALA A 54 9.73 -5.47 3.54
CA ALA A 54 9.39 -5.68 4.95
C ALA A 54 8.64 -4.48 5.55
N SER A 55 9.05 -3.26 5.20
CA SER A 55 8.39 -2.02 5.65
C SER A 55 6.97 -1.90 5.09
N ALA A 56 6.78 -2.24 3.81
CA ALA A 56 5.46 -2.26 3.18
C ALA A 56 4.53 -3.29 3.83
N LEU A 57 5.02 -4.50 4.06
CA LEU A 57 4.25 -5.59 4.68
C LEU A 57 3.81 -5.23 6.10
N ARG A 58 4.70 -4.65 6.91
CA ARG A 58 4.37 -4.18 8.26
C ARG A 58 3.31 -3.08 8.23
N GLY A 59 3.45 -2.09 7.36
CA GLY A 59 2.47 -1.02 7.24
C GLY A 59 1.10 -1.53 6.78
N TYR A 60 1.08 -2.47 5.83
CA TYR A 60 -0.14 -3.13 5.39
C TYR A 60 -0.86 -3.84 6.54
N GLN A 61 -0.15 -4.66 7.32
CA GLN A 61 -0.72 -5.37 8.48
C GLN A 61 -1.30 -4.39 9.50
N ASN A 62 -0.54 -3.36 9.87
CA ASN A 62 -1.02 -2.32 10.77
C ASN A 62 -2.29 -1.64 10.23
N ALA A 63 -2.35 -1.32 8.93
CA ALA A 63 -3.52 -0.69 8.34
C ALA A 63 -4.76 -1.60 8.35
N ILE A 64 -4.59 -2.90 8.13
CA ILE A 64 -5.67 -3.89 8.23
C ILE A 64 -6.14 -4.04 9.68
N GLU A 65 -5.21 -4.10 10.64
CA GLU A 65 -5.54 -4.17 12.07
C GLU A 65 -6.31 -2.91 12.53
N GLU A 66 -5.85 -1.72 12.16
CA GLU A 66 -6.52 -0.45 12.45
C GLU A 66 -7.92 -0.35 11.82
N MET A 67 -8.13 -0.90 10.62
CA MET A 67 -9.45 -0.96 10.00
C MET A 67 -10.37 -2.01 10.63
N SER A 68 -9.80 -3.01 11.30
CA SER A 68 -10.53 -4.10 11.94
C SER A 68 -10.77 -3.88 13.45
N SER A 69 -10.19 -2.83 14.03
CA SER A 69 -10.38 -2.49 15.45
C SER A 69 -11.84 -2.06 15.75
N PRO A 70 -12.46 -2.57 16.82
CA PRO A 70 -13.86 -2.31 17.18
C PRO A 70 -14.17 -0.82 17.45
N ASP A 71 -13.15 0.00 17.73
CA ASP A 71 -13.28 1.46 17.92
C ASP A 71 -13.88 2.19 16.69
N ARG A 72 -13.79 1.60 15.49
CA ARG A 72 -14.38 2.17 14.27
C ARG A 72 -15.78 1.64 13.93
N ASP A 73 -16.26 0.59 14.61
CA ASP A 73 -17.64 0.14 14.42
C ASP A 73 -18.63 1.17 15.00
N GLU A 74 -18.24 1.91 16.06
CA GLU A 74 -19.01 3.04 16.60
C GLU A 74 -18.98 4.30 15.69
N ALA A 75 -17.91 4.51 14.91
CA ALA A 75 -17.84 5.63 13.97
C ALA A 75 -18.77 5.46 12.75
N LYS A 76 -19.19 4.23 12.43
CA LYS A 76 -20.25 3.98 11.44
C LYS A 76 -21.66 4.06 12.02
N ALA A 77 -21.82 3.92 13.34
CA ALA A 77 -23.12 4.06 14.01
C ALA A 77 -23.56 5.52 14.24
N CYS A 78 -22.62 6.47 14.33
CA CYS A 78 -22.93 7.89 14.58
C CYS A 78 -23.31 8.72 13.33
N PHE A 79 -23.36 8.15 12.12
CA PHE A 79 -23.97 8.80 10.95
C PHE A 79 -25.40 8.31 10.66
N GLY A 80 -25.98 7.51 11.56
CA GLY A 80 -27.34 7.03 11.48
C GLY A 80 -28.23 7.59 12.59
N LYS A 81 -28.45 8.92 12.63
CA LYS A 81 -29.65 9.50 13.23
C LYS A 81 -30.05 10.81 12.57
#